data_AF-A0A944MNK3-F1
#
_entry.id   AF-A0A944MNK3-F1
#
_cell.length_a   1.000
_cell.length_b   1.000
_cell.length_c   1.000
_cell.angle_alpha   90.00
_cell.angle_beta   90.00
_cell.angle_gamma   90.00
#
_symmetry.space_group_name_H-M   'P 1'
#
loop_
_entity.id
_entity.type
_entity.pdbx_description
1 polymer ?
#
loop_
_entity_poly.entity_id
_entity_poly.type
_entity_poly.pdbx_seq_one_letter_code
_entity_poly.pdbx_strand_id
1 'polypeptide(L)'
;MRKVIVLLLLISSIALLAQELNELSILSKAVKTNDIVSSSIKDVNNRKASCIIFLTDLEADMDFRPNIELVKLISKPGRHEVYVQPGERVIEGECKKYCVNFQSK
;
A
#
# COMPACT_ATOMS: atom_id res chain seq x y z
N MET A 1 42.46 13.13 -14.06
CA MET A 1 41.20 13.70 -14.60
C MET A 1 40.21 12.62 -15.07
N ARG A 2 40.55 11.74 -16.02
CA ARG A 2 39.60 10.75 -16.59
C ARG A 2 38.90 9.84 -15.56
N LYS A 3 39.62 9.38 -14.53
CA LYS A 3 39.05 8.58 -13.43
C LYS A 3 38.05 9.36 -12.55
N VAL A 4 38.26 10.66 -12.39
CA VAL A 4 37.38 11.53 -11.60
C VAL A 4 36.08 11.78 -12.35
N ILE A 5 36.14 11.94 -13.67
CA ILE A 5 34.96 12.10 -14.53
C ILE A 5 34.09 10.84 -14.52
N VAL A 6 34.72 9.66 -14.59
CA VAL A 6 34.01 8.37 -14.52
C VAL A 6 33.34 8.19 -13.16
N LEU A 7 34.01 8.58 -12.07
CA LEU A 7 33.44 8.51 -10.72
C LEU A 7 32.20 9.42 -10.57
N LEU A 8 32.28 10.64 -11.10
CA LEU A 8 31.16 11.60 -11.09
C LEU A 8 29.95 11.06 -11.87
N LEU A 9 30.18 10.47 -13.04
CA LEU A 9 29.13 9.82 -13.84
C LEU A 9 28.48 8.65 -13.12
N LEU A 10 29.28 7.85 -12.40
CA LEU A 10 28.76 6.72 -11.63
C LEU A 10 27.87 7.19 -10.47
N ILE A 11 28.30 8.21 -9.73
CA ILE A 11 27.53 8.77 -8.62
C ILE A 11 26.22 9.38 -9.12
N SER A 12 26.23 10.08 -10.26
CA SER A 12 25.00 10.63 -10.84
C SER A 12 24.02 9.53 -11.27
N SER A 13 24.52 8.43 -11.87
CA SER A 13 23.64 7.31 -12.25
C SER A 13 23.00 6.61 -11.06
N ILE A 14 23.71 6.48 -9.93
CA ILE A 14 23.17 5.89 -8.71
C ILE A 14 22.13 6.83 -8.07
N ALA A 15 22.37 8.15 -8.09
CA ALA A 15 21.43 9.13 -7.58
C ALA A 15 20.10 9.15 -8.37
N LEU A 16 20.17 9.03 -9.70
CA LEU A 16 18.99 8.90 -10.56
C LEU A 16 18.20 7.62 -10.26
N LEU A 17 18.87 6.46 -10.14
CA LEU A 17 18.21 5.21 -9.75
C LEU A 17 17.56 5.30 -8.37
N ALA A 18 18.21 5.95 -7.42
CA ALA A 18 17.67 6.14 -6.08
C ALA A 18 16.41 7.04 -6.08
N GLN A 19 16.34 8.03 -6.98
CA GLN A 19 15.14 8.84 -7.15
C GLN A 19 13.98 8.02 -7.73
N GLU A 20 14.22 7.21 -8.78
CA GLU A 20 13.20 6.33 -9.36
C GLU A 20 12.69 5.29 -8.33
N LEU A 21 13.60 4.69 -7.56
CA LEU A 21 13.23 3.78 -6.48
C LEU A 21 12.45 4.46 -5.35
N ASN A 22 12.76 5.72 -5.06
CA ASN A 22 12.06 6.48 -4.02
C ASN A 22 10.66 6.91 -4.47
N GLU A 23 10.49 7.26 -5.75
CA GLU A 23 9.18 7.51 -6.36
C GLU A 23 8.32 6.24 -6.37
N LEU A 24 8.92 5.07 -6.55
CA LEU A 24 8.25 3.78 -6.36
C LEU A 24 7.88 3.48 -4.90
N SER A 25 8.62 4.04 -3.91
CA SER A 25 8.43 3.69 -2.49
C SER A 25 7.38 4.55 -1.75
N ILE A 26 6.91 5.65 -2.34
CA ILE A 26 6.04 6.62 -1.63
C ILE A 26 4.72 6.86 -2.36
N LEU A 27 3.91 5.80 -2.45
CA LEU A 27 2.45 5.89 -2.22
C LEU A 27 2.09 5.48 -0.77
N SER A 28 3.10 5.39 0.11
CA SER A 28 3.03 4.70 1.42
C SER A 28 2.56 5.58 2.60
N LYS A 29 2.32 6.89 2.41
CA LYS A 29 1.76 7.73 3.49
C LYS A 29 0.24 7.83 3.35
N ALA A 30 -0.47 7.17 4.26
CA ALA A 30 -1.91 7.35 4.43
C ALA A 30 -2.22 8.84 4.68
N VAL A 31 -2.86 9.48 3.72
CA VAL A 31 -3.33 10.86 3.84
C VAL A 31 -4.72 10.82 4.47
N LYS A 32 -4.93 11.65 5.50
CA LYS A 32 -6.25 11.86 6.06
C LYS A 32 -7.11 12.58 5.01
N THR A 33 -7.93 11.83 4.30
CA THR A 33 -8.90 12.38 3.34
C THR A 33 -10.17 12.83 4.07
N ASN A 34 -10.84 13.85 3.52
CA ASN A 34 -12.19 14.27 3.93
C ASN A 34 -13.27 13.43 3.25
N ASP A 35 -12.91 12.39 2.48
CA ASP A 35 -13.88 11.50 1.87
C ASP A 35 -14.77 10.89 2.94
N ILE A 36 -16.04 11.26 2.87
CA ILE A 36 -17.07 10.79 3.78
C ILE A 36 -17.38 9.36 3.36
N VAL A 37 -16.81 8.40 4.07
CA VAL A 37 -17.30 7.02 4.06
C VAL A 37 -18.73 7.09 4.61
N SER A 38 -19.71 6.97 3.73
CA SER A 38 -21.13 7.16 4.02
C SER A 38 -21.71 6.14 5.00
N SER A 39 -20.95 5.08 5.31
CA SER A 39 -21.37 3.98 6.18
C SER A 39 -20.56 3.95 7.47
N SER A 40 -21.25 4.17 8.60
CA SER A 40 -20.67 3.99 9.94
C SER A 40 -20.74 2.51 10.32
N ILE A 41 -19.66 1.77 10.07
CA ILE A 41 -19.52 0.39 10.53
C ILE A 41 -19.07 0.36 11.99
N LYS A 42 -19.62 -0.58 12.76
CA LYS A 42 -19.31 -0.77 14.17
C LYS A 42 -18.72 -2.16 14.41
N ASP A 43 -17.86 -2.26 15.42
CA ASP A 43 -17.32 -3.53 15.89
C ASP A 43 -18.34 -4.30 16.76
N VAL A 44 -17.95 -5.51 17.19
CA VAL A 44 -18.75 -6.37 18.09
C VAL A 44 -19.05 -5.72 19.46
N ASN A 45 -18.27 -4.71 19.84
CA ASN A 45 -18.43 -3.94 21.08
C ASN A 45 -19.22 -2.64 20.87
N ASN A 46 -19.89 -2.47 19.73
CA ASN A 46 -20.67 -1.30 19.35
C ASN A 46 -19.86 0.02 19.25
N ARG A 47 -18.53 -0.07 19.12
CA ARG A 47 -17.63 1.08 18.88
C ARG A 47 -17.51 1.33 17.38
N LYS A 48 -17.29 2.61 17.01
CA LYS A 48 -17.13 2.99 15.60
C LYS A 48 -15.79 2.47 15.06
N ALA A 49 -15.83 1.70 13.98
CA ALA A 49 -14.64 1.19 13.31
C ALA A 49 -13.88 2.33 12.60
N SER A 50 -12.56 2.21 12.55
CA SER A 50 -11.71 3.02 11.68
C SER A 50 -11.74 2.45 10.26
N CYS A 51 -11.87 3.31 9.25
CA CYS A 51 -11.82 2.91 7.85
C CYS A 51 -10.50 3.36 7.25
N ILE A 52 -9.79 2.43 6.60
CA ILE A 52 -8.58 2.68 5.84
C ILE A 52 -8.89 2.33 4.39
N ILE A 53 -8.66 3.29 3.49
CA ILE A 53 -8.93 3.14 2.06
C ILE A 53 -7.61 2.83 1.36
N PHE A 54 -7.56 1.67 0.71
CA PHE A 54 -6.46 1.30 -0.18
C PHE A 54 -6.91 1.55 -1.61
N LEU A 55 -6.19 2.43 -2.31
CA LEU A 55 -6.35 2.67 -3.74
C LEU A 55 -5.26 1.87 -4.45
N THR A 56 -5.65 1.07 -5.43
CA THR A 56 -4.71 0.27 -6.22
C THR A 56 -5.19 0.21 -7.66
N ASP A 57 -4.25 0.18 -8.58
CA ASP A 57 -4.46 -0.10 -10.00
C ASP A 57 -4.50 -1.62 -10.28
N LEU A 58 -4.11 -2.45 -9.31
CA LEU A 58 -4.09 -3.88 -9.43
C LEU A 58 -5.51 -4.45 -9.30
N GLU A 59 -6.01 -5.11 -10.34
CA GLU A 59 -7.19 -5.98 -10.28
C GLU A 59 -6.84 -7.34 -9.62
N ALA A 60 -6.16 -7.30 -8.47
CA ALA A 60 -5.72 -8.49 -7.78
C ALA A 60 -6.43 -8.65 -6.43
N ASP A 61 -6.60 -9.91 -6.02
CA ASP A 61 -7.08 -10.24 -4.68
C ASP A 61 -6.02 -9.78 -3.67
N MET A 62 -6.33 -8.70 -2.95
CA MET A 62 -5.53 -8.19 -1.85
C MET A 62 -5.93 -8.88 -0.54
N ASP A 63 -4.95 -9.41 0.17
CA ASP A 63 -5.09 -9.93 1.53
C ASP A 63 -4.73 -8.83 2.52
N PHE A 64 -5.65 -8.50 3.42
CA PHE A 64 -5.42 -7.48 4.45
C PHE A 64 -5.30 -8.16 5.81
N ARG A 65 -4.14 -7.99 6.46
CA ARG A 65 -3.83 -8.52 7.78
C ARG A 65 -3.70 -7.38 8.79
N PRO A 66 -4.76 -7.07 9.55
CA PRO A 66 -4.67 -6.18 10.70
C PRO A 66 -3.99 -6.87 11.89
N ASN A 67 -3.42 -6.10 12.83
CA ASN A 67 -2.78 -6.70 14.02
C ASN A 67 -3.79 -7.30 14.99
N ILE A 68 -4.96 -6.66 15.13
CA ILE A 68 -6.01 -7.09 16.07
C ILE A 68 -7.04 -7.93 15.34
N GLU A 69 -7.92 -7.29 14.58
CA GLU A 69 -9.04 -7.96 13.92
C GLU A 69 -9.60 -7.10 12.78
N LEU A 70 -10.01 -7.78 11.71
CA LEU A 70 -10.72 -7.18 10.61
C LEU A 70 -12.22 -7.14 10.94
N VAL A 71 -12.80 -5.94 11.01
CA VAL A 71 -14.23 -5.78 11.24
C VAL A 71 -15.02 -6.04 9.96
N LYS A 72 -14.56 -5.47 8.84
CA LYS A 72 -15.18 -5.65 7.53
C LYS A 72 -14.23 -5.29 6.41
N LEU A 73 -14.37 -5.95 5.27
CA LEU A 73 -13.73 -5.60 4.01
C LEU A 73 -14.79 -5.34 2.95
N ILE A 74 -14.70 -4.21 2.26
CA ILE A 74 -15.50 -3.91 1.07
C ILE A 74 -14.54 -3.68 -0.10
N SER A 75 -14.53 -4.61 -1.05
CA SER A 75 -13.72 -4.53 -2.26
C SER A 75 -14.53 -4.03 -3.43
N LYS A 76 -14.04 -2.99 -4.11
CA LYS A 76 -14.52 -2.46 -5.38
C LYS A 76 -13.34 -2.43 -6.36
N PRO A 77 -13.57 -2.45 -7.68
CA PRO A 77 -12.50 -2.30 -8.66
C PRO A 77 -11.63 -1.08 -8.33
N GLY A 78 -10.33 -1.32 -8.15
CA GLY A 78 -9.31 -0.32 -7.79
C GLY A 78 -9.42 0.32 -6.40
N ARG A 79 -10.33 -0.15 -5.53
CA ARG A 79 -10.52 0.42 -4.18
C ARG A 79 -10.95 -0.63 -3.15
N HIS A 80 -10.19 -0.75 -2.09
CA HIS A 80 -10.54 -1.56 -0.92
C HIS A 80 -10.79 -0.67 0.30
N GLU A 81 -11.98 -0.78 0.89
CA GLU A 81 -12.33 -0.13 2.15
C GLU A 81 -12.18 -1.17 3.28
N VAL A 82 -11.14 -1.00 4.09
CA VAL A 82 -10.75 -1.94 5.16
C VAL A 82 -11.17 -1.33 6.50
N TYR A 83 -12.12 -1.96 7.18
CA TYR A 83 -12.64 -1.52 8.46
C TYR A 83 -12.00 -2.32 9.59
N VAL A 84 -11.40 -1.62 10.54
CA VAL A 84 -10.66 -2.19 11.67
C VAL A 84 -11.09 -1.53 12.99
N GLN A 85 -10.66 -2.10 14.11
CA GLN A 85 -10.93 -1.52 15.41
C GLN A 85 -10.36 -0.08 15.50
N PRO A 86 -11.01 0.82 16.26
CA PRO A 86 -10.58 2.23 16.35
C PRO A 86 -9.13 2.45 16.84
N GLY A 87 -8.55 1.46 17.54
CA GLY A 87 -7.16 1.51 18.00
C GLY A 87 -6.12 0.95 17.03
N GLU A 88 -6.55 0.33 15.93
CA GLU A 88 -5.65 -0.26 14.93
C GLU A 88 -4.94 0.85 14.16
N ARG A 89 -3.61 0.76 14.07
CA ARG A 89 -2.76 1.78 13.43
C ARG A 89 -1.98 1.27 12.24
N VAL A 90 -1.87 -0.04 12.09
CA VAL A 90 -1.04 -0.68 11.07
C VAL A 90 -1.82 -1.83 10.47
N ILE A 91 -1.82 -1.92 9.14
CA ILE A 91 -2.41 -3.04 8.40
C ILE A 91 -1.41 -3.43 7.34
N GLU A 92 -1.12 -4.72 7.25
CA GLU A 92 -0.33 -5.28 6.16
C GLU A 92 -1.25 -5.67 5.01
N GLY A 93 -0.91 -5.24 3.79
CA GLY A 93 -1.59 -5.62 2.56
C GLY A 93 -0.66 -6.46 1.69
N GLU A 94 -1.08 -7.67 1.35
CA GLU A 94 -0.33 -8.57 0.46
C GLU A 94 -1.15 -8.88 -0.80
N CYS A 95 -0.57 -8.69 -1.97
CA CYS A 95 -1.21 -9.05 -3.25
C CYS A 95 -1.08 -10.56 -3.46
N LYS A 96 -2.19 -11.30 -3.44
CA LYS A 96 -2.20 -12.77 -3.56
C LYS A 96 -1.96 -13.30 -4.99
N LYS A 97 -1.71 -12.45 -5.99
CA LYS A 97 -1.65 -12.91 -7.39
C LYS A 97 -0.67 -12.15 -8.29
N TYR A 98 0.62 -12.31 -8.00
CA TYR A 98 1.67 -12.42 -9.02
C TYR A 98 2.68 -13.51 -8.64
N CYS A 99 2.22 -14.77 -8.53
CA CYS A 99 3.13 -15.90 -8.79
C CYS A 99 3.43 -15.89 -10.29
N VAL A 100 4.41 -15.11 -10.70
CA VAL A 100 4.99 -15.22 -12.05
C VAL A 100 5.70 -16.57 -12.10
N ASN A 101 4.98 -17.61 -12.52
CA ASN A 101 5.61 -18.83 -12.99
C ASN A 101 6.38 -18.48 -14.27
N PHE A 102 7.66 -18.13 -14.12
CA PHE A 102 8.59 -18.21 -15.23
C PHE A 102 8.79 -19.70 -15.56
N GLN A 103 7.92 -20.24 -16.41
CA GLN A 103 8.29 -21.42 -17.19
C GLN A 103 9.12 -20.96 -18.38
N SER A 104 10.43 -21.14 -18.26
CA SER A 104 11.33 -21.18 -19.41
C SER A 104 10.96 -22.40 -20.26
N LYS A 105 10.66 -22.16 -21.52
CA LYS A 105 10.85 -23.13 -22.61
C LYS A 105 11.94 -22.61 -23.52
#